data_AF-A0A519RSJ2-F1
#
_entry.id   AF-A0A519RSJ2-F1
#
_cell.length_a   1.000
_cell.length_b   1.000
_cell.length_c   1.000
_cell.angle_alpha   90.00
_cell.angle_beta   90.00
_cell.angle_gamma   90.00
#
_symmetry.space_group_name_H-M   'P 1'
#
loop_
_entity.id
_entity.type
_entity.pdbx_description
1 polymer ?
#
loop_
_entity_poly.entity_id
_entity_poly.type
_entity_poly.pdbx_seq_one_letter_code
_entity_poly.pdbx_strand_id
1 'polypeptide(L)' 'MKKTAFVTGASSGIGRATAVALAAVGFQLVVA' A
#
# COMPACT_ATOMS: atom_id res chain seq x y z
N MET A 1 -10.07 11.77 -8.09
CA MET A 1 -8.85 11.12 -8.65
C MET A 1 -8.22 10.30 -7.52
N LYS A 2 -7.97 8.99 -7.70
CA LYS A 2 -7.30 8.17 -6.67
C LYS A 2 -5.79 8.37 -6.77
N LYS A 3 -5.12 8.57 -5.63
CA LYS A 3 -3.65 8.65 -5.57
C LYS A 3 -3.08 7.24 -5.63
N THR A 4 -1.95 7.06 -6.31
CA THR A 4 -1.28 5.76 -6.43
C THR A 4 -0.09 5.71 -5.48
N ALA A 5 0.09 4.59 -4.78
CA ALA A 5 1.27 4.33 -3.95
C ALA A 5 1.95 3.03 -4.37
N PHE A 6 3.27 3.08 -4.52
CA PHE A 6 4.11 1.91 -4.75
C PHE A 6 4.74 1.49 -3.42
N VAL A 7 4.42 0.27 -2.95
CA VAL A 7 4.91 -0.25 -1.66
C VAL A 7 5.73 -1.50 -1.90
N THR A 8 7.01 -1.44 -1.56
CA THR A 8 7.92 -2.59 -1.64
C THR A 8 7.92 -3.40 -0.33
N GLY A 9 8.22 -4.70 -0.42
CA GLY A 9 8.22 -5.58 0.75
C GLY A 9 6.84 -5.72 1.40
N ALA A 10 5.76 -5.55 0.62
CA ALA A 10 4.40 -5.52 1.12
C ALA A 10 3.84 -6.90 1.54
N SER A 11 4.65 -7.95 1.43
CA SER A 11 4.28 -9.32 1.78
C SER A 11 4.26 -9.58 3.29
N SER A 12 4.99 -8.80 4.11
CA SER A 12 5.04 -8.98 5.56
C SER A 12 5.37 -7.69 6.33
N GLY A 13 5.25 -7.76 7.66
CA GLY A 13 5.71 -6.70 8.57
C GLY A 13 5.19 -5.30 8.24
N ILE A 14 6.11 -4.33 8.25
CA ILE A 14 5.82 -2.90 8.06
C ILE A 14 5.28 -2.63 6.65
N GLY A 15 5.83 -3.29 5.62
CA GLY A 15 5.35 -3.11 4.24
C GLY A 15 3.88 -3.51 4.10
N ARG A 16 3.48 -4.67 4.65
CA ARG A 16 2.08 -5.10 4.67
C ARG A 16 1.18 -4.13 5.41
N ALA A 17 1.58 -3.71 6.62
CA ALA A 17 0.80 -2.78 7.42
C ALA A 17 0.59 -1.43 6.70
N THR A 18 1.63 -0.95 6.01
CA THR A 18 1.61 0.31 5.24
C THR A 18 0.67 0.21 4.04
N ALA A 19 0.76 -0.89 3.26
CA ALA A 19 -0.15 -1.14 2.15
C ALA A 19 -1.62 -1.18 2.61
N VAL A 20 -1.91 -1.89 3.70
CA VAL A 20 -3.28 -1.96 4.25
C VAL A 20 -3.79 -0.58 4.68
N ALA A 21 -2.98 0.21 5.39
CA ALA A 21 -3.38 1.55 5.81
C ALA A 21 -3.66 2.48 4.62
N LEU A 22 -2.83 2.44 3.57
CA LEU A 22 -3.01 3.24 2.36
C LEU A 22 -4.25 2.82 1.56
N ALA A 23 -4.53 1.52 1.46
CA ALA A 23 -5.76 1.02 0.85
C ALA A 23 -7.00 1.55 1.59
N ALA A 24 -6.98 1.55 2.92
CA ALA A 24 -8.10 1.99 3.74
C ALA A 24 -8.47 3.48 3.53
N VAL A 25 -7.49 4.32 3.20
CA VAL A 25 -7.70 5.74 2.88
C VAL A 25 -7.88 6.02 1.38
N GLY A 26 -8.07 4.97 0.56
CA GLY A 26 -8.54 5.08 -0.82
C GLY A 26 -7.44 5.18 -1.88
N PHE A 27 -6.19 4.81 -1.56
CA PHE A 27 -5.13 4.74 -2.56
C PHE A 27 -5.29 3.54 -3.50
N GLN A 28 -4.84 3.71 -4.74
CA GLN A 28 -4.54 2.60 -5.63
C GLN A 28 -3.13 2.10 -5.33
N LEU A 29 -2.96 0.81 -5.08
CA LEU A 29 -1.67 0.25 -4.67
C LEU A 29 -1.02 -0.52 -5.81
N VAL A 30 0.28 -0.36 -5.93
CA VAL A 30 1.16 -1.27 -6.67
C VAL A 30 2.14 -1.84 -5.66
N VAL A 31 2.27 -3.15 -5.59
CA VAL A 31 3.11 -3.83 -4.59
C VAL A 31 4.19 -4.65 -5.29
N ALA A 32 5.40 -4.67 -4.71
CA ALA A 32 6.56 -5.45 -5.18
C ALA A 32 7.32 -6.07 -4.00
#